data_AF-A0A925XE53-F1
#
_entry.id   AF-A0A925XE53-F1
#
_cell.length_a   1.000
_cell.length_b   1.000
_cell.length_c   1.000
_cell.angle_alpha   90.00
_cell.angle_beta   90.00
_cell.angle_gamma   90.00
#
_symmetry.space_group_name_H-M   'P 1'
#
loop_
_entity.id
_entity.type
_entity.pdbx_description
1 polymer ?
#
loop_
_entity_poly.entity_id
_entity_poly.type
_entity_poly.pdbx_seq_one_letter_code
_entity_poly.pdbx_strand_id
1 'polypeptide(L)'
;MVKHWGVVLVWMLVCGGVVSAQEGDAAKSKVELGSRTAKAGFQNEDEIRDKFNNWKTDADARAWLESMKHSVADVASVSAMKPHGEKADVEVTVKSKSGERVERISIKLVSSPNGFNQIDKRWLKTYAAMWKMPPDVAEALKLFVGETPPRESSRDKRRMYLNELDQKSQTAVVDFFTANKAEIVSDLLAGDGLHASDWMIVTYKGGDKPKWVIRSSADAIKFYSDGPVELTRSGNLKIGRITMQRKGGDNGRDTAKMLQFKINPVQLFDAK
;
A
#
# COMPACT_ATOMS: atom_id res chain seq x y z
N MET A 1 -41.58 66.43 2.47
CA MET A 1 -41.56 65.16 3.23
C MET A 1 -41.95 64.04 2.29
N VAL A 2 -41.02 63.11 2.07
CA VAL A 2 -41.01 62.07 1.04
C VAL A 2 -41.77 60.84 1.52
N LYS A 3 -42.63 60.25 0.67
CA LYS A 3 -42.92 58.80 0.68
C LYS A 3 -43.24 58.32 -0.74
N HIS A 4 -42.24 57.76 -1.41
CA HIS A 4 -42.40 56.90 -2.59
C HIS A 4 -42.63 55.46 -2.11
N TRP A 5 -43.63 54.79 -2.67
CA TRP A 5 -43.82 53.34 -2.53
C TRP A 5 -43.01 52.66 -3.64
N GLY A 6 -41.97 51.93 -3.26
CA GLY A 6 -41.20 51.06 -4.15
C GLY A 6 -41.50 49.60 -3.86
N VAL A 7 -41.99 48.89 -4.87
CA VAL A 7 -42.21 47.43 -4.85
C VAL A 7 -40.84 46.74 -4.82
N VAL A 8 -40.59 45.91 -3.79
CA VAL A 8 -39.39 45.06 -3.71
C VAL A 8 -39.67 43.74 -4.41
N LEU A 9 -39.01 43.53 -5.54
CA LEU A 9 -38.99 42.25 -6.26
C LEU A 9 -37.93 41.35 -5.61
N VAL A 10 -38.35 40.28 -4.93
CA VAL A 10 -37.45 39.27 -4.35
C VAL A 10 -36.94 38.38 -5.49
N TRP A 11 -35.67 38.54 -5.87
CA TRP A 11 -34.96 37.57 -6.70
C TRP A 11 -34.45 36.42 -5.81
N MET A 12 -35.09 35.26 -5.90
CA MET A 12 -34.50 34.00 -5.42
C MET A 12 -33.33 33.63 -6.34
N LEU A 13 -32.10 33.82 -5.86
CA LEU A 13 -30.91 33.24 -6.47
C LEU A 13 -30.88 31.74 -6.15
N VAL A 14 -31.27 30.92 -7.13
CA VAL A 14 -30.96 29.49 -7.13
C VAL A 14 -29.49 29.34 -7.51
N CYS A 15 -28.62 29.16 -6.52
CA CYS A 15 -27.23 28.78 -6.74
C CYS A 15 -27.16 27.30 -7.19
N GLY A 16 -27.42 27.07 -8.48
CA GLY A 16 -27.01 25.83 -9.15
C GLY A 16 -25.49 25.83 -9.30
N GLY A 17 -24.80 25.02 -8.52
CA GLY A 17 -23.35 24.87 -8.61
C GLY A 17 -22.96 24.32 -9.99
N VAL A 18 -22.32 25.16 -10.82
CA VAL A 18 -21.64 24.70 -12.03
C VAL A 18 -20.34 24.04 -11.58
N VAL A 19 -20.34 22.71 -11.50
CA VAL A 19 -19.07 21.95 -11.45
C VAL A 19 -18.36 22.25 -12.77
N SER A 20 -17.21 22.92 -12.70
CA SER A 20 -16.51 23.36 -13.91
C SER A 20 -16.05 22.13 -14.72
N ALA A 21 -16.19 22.19 -16.04
CA ALA A 21 -15.76 21.10 -16.95
C ALA A 21 -14.29 20.68 -16.72
N GLN A 22 -13.46 21.61 -16.25
CA GLN A 22 -12.04 21.42 -15.94
C GLN A 22 -11.80 20.48 -14.73
N GLU A 23 -12.69 20.48 -13.74
CA GLU A 23 -12.65 19.54 -12.61
C GLU A 23 -13.11 18.13 -13.03
N GLY A 24 -14.08 18.05 -13.94
CA GLY A 24 -14.56 16.79 -14.52
C GLY A 24 -13.50 16.06 -15.33
N ASP A 25 -12.73 16.77 -16.16
CA ASP A 25 -11.66 16.19 -16.98
C ASP A 25 -10.44 15.80 -16.14
N ALA A 26 -10.09 16.57 -15.11
CA ALA A 26 -9.03 16.21 -14.18
C ALA A 26 -9.37 14.95 -13.35
N ALA A 27 -10.65 14.76 -12.98
CA ALA A 27 -11.11 13.57 -12.29
C ALA A 27 -11.07 12.33 -13.20
N LYS A 28 -11.52 12.44 -14.46
CA LYS A 28 -11.44 11.36 -15.46
C LYS A 28 -9.99 10.94 -15.73
N SER A 29 -9.09 11.91 -15.92
CA SER A 29 -7.66 11.68 -16.12
C SER A 29 -7.01 10.90 -14.96
N LYS A 30 -7.38 11.22 -13.71
CA LYS A 30 -6.89 10.49 -12.52
C LYS A 30 -7.41 9.05 -12.44
N VAL A 31 -8.67 8.82 -12.81
CA VAL A 31 -9.26 7.47 -12.85
C VAL A 31 -8.57 6.61 -13.92
N GLU A 32 -8.34 7.16 -15.11
CA GLU A 32 -7.61 6.48 -16.18
C GLU A 32 -6.17 6.16 -15.81
N LEU A 33 -5.48 7.12 -15.18
CA LEU A 33 -4.12 6.91 -14.68
C LEU A 33 -4.07 5.80 -13.63
N GLY A 34 -5.00 5.80 -12.67
CA GLY A 34 -5.12 4.74 -11.66
C GLY A 34 -5.39 3.37 -12.29
N SER A 35 -6.29 3.30 -13.27
CA SER A 35 -6.61 2.07 -14.02
C SER A 35 -5.40 1.54 -14.79
N ARG A 36 -4.68 2.40 -15.52
CA ARG A 36 -3.44 2.03 -16.22
C ARG A 36 -2.37 1.53 -15.25
N THR A 37 -2.22 2.20 -14.11
CA THR A 37 -1.25 1.79 -13.07
C THR A 37 -1.58 0.40 -12.52
N ALA A 38 -2.85 0.11 -12.23
CA ALA A 38 -3.26 -1.20 -11.75
C ALA A 38 -3.03 -2.30 -12.80
N LYS A 39 -3.42 -2.04 -14.07
CA LYS A 39 -3.20 -2.98 -15.18
C LYS A 39 -1.71 -3.29 -15.39
N ALA A 40 -0.85 -2.27 -15.33
CA ALA A 40 0.59 -2.46 -15.45
C ALA A 40 1.17 -3.33 -14.32
N GLY A 41 0.64 -3.21 -13.09
CA GLY A 41 0.99 -4.09 -11.98
C GLY A 41 0.68 -5.56 -12.28
N PHE A 42 -0.56 -5.86 -12.70
CA PHE A 42 -0.96 -7.23 -13.04
C PHE A 42 -0.19 -7.80 -14.23
N GLN A 43 0.09 -6.99 -15.24
CA GLN A 43 0.94 -7.39 -16.38
C GLN A 43 2.36 -7.73 -15.91
N ASN A 44 2.93 -6.99 -14.97
CA ASN A 44 4.26 -7.29 -14.43
C ASN A 44 4.27 -8.60 -13.61
N GLU A 45 3.18 -8.92 -12.91
CA GLU A 45 3.03 -10.24 -12.26
C GLU A 45 2.98 -11.36 -13.29
N ASP A 46 2.22 -11.19 -14.38
CA ASP A 46 2.14 -12.15 -15.48
C ASP A 46 3.50 -12.35 -16.16
N GLU A 47 4.22 -11.27 -16.44
CA GLU A 47 5.57 -11.31 -16.99
C GLU A 47 6.53 -12.09 -16.09
N ILE A 48 6.53 -11.85 -14.77
CA ILE A 48 7.41 -12.57 -13.83
C ILE A 48 7.05 -14.06 -13.77
N ARG A 49 5.76 -14.40 -13.71
CA ARG A 49 5.27 -15.79 -13.78
C ARG A 49 5.80 -16.46 -15.05
N ASP A 50 5.61 -15.81 -16.20
CA ASP A 50 5.97 -16.38 -17.50
C ASP A 50 7.48 -16.53 -17.65
N LYS A 51 8.28 -15.63 -17.07
CA LYS A 51 9.73 -15.77 -16.99
C LYS A 51 10.15 -17.00 -16.20
N PHE A 52 9.55 -17.27 -15.03
CA PHE A 52 9.81 -18.50 -14.28
C PHE A 52 9.42 -19.76 -15.07
N ASN A 53 8.27 -19.76 -15.75
CA ASN A 53 7.87 -20.88 -16.61
C ASN A 53 8.84 -21.08 -17.80
N ASN A 54 9.56 -20.03 -18.21
CA ASN A 54 10.57 -20.06 -19.28
C ASN A 54 12.03 -19.98 -18.77
N TRP A 55 12.29 -20.37 -17.51
CA TRP A 55 13.61 -20.23 -16.86
C TRP A 55 14.79 -20.86 -17.64
N LYS A 56 14.53 -21.84 -18.52
CA LYS A 56 15.57 -22.46 -19.34
C LYS A 56 16.17 -21.48 -20.35
N THR A 57 15.47 -20.43 -20.74
CA THR A 57 15.95 -19.44 -21.71
C THR A 57 15.94 -18.02 -21.15
N ASP A 58 15.24 -17.78 -20.04
CA ASP A 58 15.19 -16.47 -19.40
C ASP A 58 16.32 -16.29 -18.37
N ALA A 59 17.19 -15.29 -18.61
CA ALA A 59 18.34 -15.02 -17.75
C ALA A 59 17.96 -14.43 -16.39
N ASP A 60 16.89 -13.63 -16.33
CA ASP A 60 16.43 -13.03 -15.07
C ASP A 60 15.87 -14.13 -14.15
N ALA A 61 15.05 -15.04 -14.68
CA ALA A 61 14.50 -16.16 -13.93
C ALA A 61 15.59 -17.06 -13.33
N ARG A 62 16.68 -17.32 -14.07
CA ARG A 62 17.83 -18.06 -13.55
C ARG A 62 18.51 -17.32 -12.39
N ALA A 63 18.75 -16.01 -12.55
CA ALA A 63 19.32 -15.19 -11.48
C ALA A 63 18.41 -15.10 -10.25
N TRP A 64 17.09 -15.12 -10.43
CA TRP A 64 16.13 -15.20 -9.32
C TRP A 64 16.22 -16.54 -8.59
N LEU A 65 16.27 -17.66 -9.31
CA LEU A 65 16.44 -18.99 -8.71
C LEU A 65 17.74 -19.07 -7.88
N GLU A 66 18.84 -18.55 -8.39
CA GLU A 66 20.12 -18.47 -7.66
C GLU A 66 20.01 -17.60 -6.41
N SER A 67 19.34 -16.45 -6.52
CA SER A 67 19.09 -15.57 -5.38
C SER A 67 18.25 -16.26 -4.28
N MET A 68 17.31 -17.11 -4.70
CA MET A 68 16.50 -17.98 -3.84
C MET A 68 17.22 -19.27 -3.40
N LYS A 69 18.53 -19.34 -3.63
CA LYS A 69 19.44 -20.43 -3.22
C LYS A 69 19.18 -21.76 -3.92
N HIS A 70 18.61 -21.74 -5.12
CA HIS A 70 18.56 -22.90 -6.00
C HIS A 70 19.81 -22.97 -6.87
N SER A 71 20.44 -24.16 -6.93
CA SER A 71 21.45 -24.48 -7.94
C SER A 71 20.77 -24.71 -9.28
N VAL A 72 20.89 -23.75 -10.21
CA VAL A 72 20.24 -23.83 -11.55
C VAL A 72 20.63 -25.09 -12.32
N ALA A 73 21.85 -25.60 -12.11
CA ALA A 73 22.32 -26.84 -12.72
C ALA A 73 21.58 -28.11 -12.22
N ASP A 74 20.98 -28.04 -11.03
CA ASP A 74 20.27 -29.16 -10.40
C ASP A 74 18.74 -29.06 -10.51
N VAL A 75 18.23 -27.97 -11.10
CA VAL A 75 16.80 -27.76 -11.34
C VAL A 75 16.33 -28.67 -12.47
N ALA A 76 15.41 -29.58 -12.14
CA ALA A 76 14.76 -30.46 -13.10
C ALA A 76 13.56 -29.77 -13.77
N SER A 77 12.74 -29.06 -12.99
CA SER A 77 11.57 -28.33 -13.49
C SER A 77 11.21 -27.14 -12.61
N VAL A 78 10.64 -26.11 -13.24
CA VAL A 78 10.03 -24.96 -12.56
C VAL A 78 8.62 -24.79 -13.11
N SER A 79 7.66 -24.54 -12.23
CA SER A 79 6.30 -24.14 -12.59
C SER A 79 5.90 -22.96 -11.73
N ALA A 80 5.34 -21.92 -12.34
CA ALA A 80 4.88 -20.71 -11.67
C ALA A 80 3.41 -20.44 -11.98
N MET A 81 2.65 -20.10 -10.93
CA MET A 81 1.23 -19.75 -11.03
C MET A 81 0.89 -18.55 -10.15
N LYS A 82 -0.26 -17.91 -10.40
CA LYS A 82 -0.78 -16.83 -9.57
C LYS A 82 -1.81 -17.40 -8.59
N PRO A 83 -1.57 -17.37 -7.27
CA PRO A 83 -2.60 -17.73 -6.30
C PRO A 83 -3.71 -16.66 -6.29
N HIS A 84 -4.85 -16.96 -5.66
CA HIS A 84 -5.97 -16.02 -5.59
C HIS A 84 -6.19 -15.54 -4.15
N GLY A 85 -6.15 -14.22 -3.93
CA GLY A 85 -6.49 -13.61 -2.64
C GLY A 85 -5.39 -13.63 -1.58
N GLU A 86 -4.19 -14.10 -1.94
CA GLU A 86 -3.06 -14.27 -1.02
C GLU A 86 -2.05 -13.11 -1.06
N LYS A 87 -1.09 -13.11 -0.12
CA LYS A 87 0.00 -12.11 -0.06
C LYS A 87 1.06 -12.32 -1.14
N ALA A 88 1.30 -13.57 -1.51
CA ALA A 88 2.13 -13.92 -2.64
C ALA A 88 1.40 -13.59 -3.94
N ASP A 89 2.05 -12.89 -4.85
CA ASP A 89 1.51 -12.55 -6.16
C ASP A 89 1.80 -13.68 -7.18
N VAL A 90 2.88 -14.45 -6.94
CA VAL A 90 3.27 -15.66 -7.70
C VAL A 90 3.78 -16.74 -6.74
N GLU A 91 3.38 -17.99 -6.96
CA GLU A 91 3.98 -19.18 -6.33
C GLU A 91 4.80 -19.94 -7.37
N VAL A 92 6.06 -20.24 -7.04
CA VAL A 92 7.02 -20.94 -7.92
C VAL A 92 7.39 -22.27 -7.29
N THR A 93 6.95 -23.37 -7.91
CA THR A 93 7.37 -24.72 -7.54
C THR A 93 8.65 -25.08 -8.29
N VAL A 94 9.72 -25.33 -7.55
CA VAL A 94 11.02 -25.74 -8.08
C VAL A 94 11.29 -27.18 -7.66
N LYS A 95 11.44 -28.07 -8.65
CA LYS A 95 11.86 -29.46 -8.43
C LYS A 95 13.32 -29.60 -8.80
N SER A 96 14.11 -30.11 -7.87
CA SER A 96 15.55 -30.31 -8.00
C SER A 96 15.94 -31.71 -7.52
N LYS A 97 17.21 -32.09 -7.70
CA LYS A 97 17.74 -33.34 -7.12
C LYS A 97 17.58 -33.41 -5.60
N SER A 98 17.59 -32.27 -4.90
CA SER A 98 17.43 -32.18 -3.44
C SER A 98 15.96 -32.18 -2.99
N GLY A 99 15.00 -32.22 -3.90
CA GLY A 99 13.57 -32.22 -3.61
C GLY A 99 12.81 -31.06 -4.23
N GLU A 100 11.56 -30.93 -3.79
CA GLU A 100 10.61 -29.91 -4.23
C GLU A 100 10.49 -28.80 -3.19
N ARG A 101 10.56 -27.54 -3.64
CA ARG A 101 10.31 -26.35 -2.82
C ARG A 101 9.31 -25.44 -3.53
N VAL A 102 8.41 -24.85 -2.76
CA VAL A 102 7.48 -23.81 -3.24
C VAL A 102 7.97 -22.47 -2.69
N GLU A 103 8.25 -21.53 -3.59
CA GLU A 103 8.68 -20.17 -3.27
C GLU A 103 7.53 -19.20 -3.51
N ARG A 104 7.17 -18.41 -2.50
CA ARG A 104 6.05 -17.47 -2.56
C ARG A 104 6.55 -16.04 -2.68
N ILE A 105 6.22 -15.39 -3.79
CA ILE A 105 6.84 -14.14 -4.17
C ILE A 105 5.80 -13.01 -4.19
N SER A 106 6.00 -11.98 -3.38
CA SER A 106 5.31 -10.70 -3.55
C SER A 106 6.06 -9.83 -4.56
N ILE A 107 5.31 -9.19 -5.45
CA ILE A 107 5.81 -8.44 -6.58
C ILE A 107 5.39 -6.98 -6.43
N LYS A 108 6.33 -6.07 -6.67
CA LYS A 108 6.07 -4.63 -6.74
C LYS A 108 6.65 -4.04 -8.03
N LEU A 109 5.79 -3.43 -8.84
CA LEU A 109 6.20 -2.61 -9.98
C LEU A 109 6.32 -1.14 -9.57
N VAL A 110 7.41 -0.50 -9.97
CA VAL A 110 7.66 0.93 -9.76
C VAL A 110 8.16 1.57 -11.06
N SER A 111 7.65 2.77 -11.38
CA SER A 111 8.01 3.54 -12.58
C SER A 111 8.66 4.89 -12.26
N SER A 112 8.82 5.21 -10.97
CA SER A 112 9.43 6.46 -10.49
C SER A 112 10.28 6.16 -9.25
N PRO A 113 11.44 6.83 -9.07
CA PRO A 113 12.28 6.66 -7.89
C PRO A 113 11.57 7.03 -6.58
N ASN A 114 10.54 7.88 -6.66
CA ASN A 114 9.73 8.33 -5.53
C ASN A 114 8.33 7.68 -5.49
N GLY A 115 8.16 6.56 -6.20
CA GLY A 115 6.89 5.83 -6.27
C GLY A 115 6.54 5.17 -4.94
N PHE A 116 5.26 5.25 -4.55
CA PHE A 116 4.74 4.55 -3.38
C PHE A 116 3.73 3.49 -3.77
N ASN A 117 3.94 2.27 -3.27
CA ASN A 117 3.04 1.15 -3.52
C ASN A 117 2.28 0.80 -2.24
N GLN A 118 1.02 0.41 -2.41
CA GLN A 118 0.23 -0.18 -1.33
C GLN A 118 0.78 -1.59 -1.03
N ILE A 119 0.94 -1.90 0.26
CA ILE A 119 1.30 -3.24 0.74
C ILE A 119 0.17 -3.92 1.52
N ASP A 120 -0.68 -3.13 2.17
CA ASP A 120 -1.94 -3.62 2.72
C ASP A 120 -2.96 -2.47 2.82
N LYS A 121 -4.25 -2.85 2.84
CA LYS A 121 -5.37 -1.96 3.10
C LYS A 121 -6.59 -2.77 3.53
N ARG A 122 -7.11 -2.50 4.72
CA ARG A 122 -8.31 -3.14 5.28
C ARG A 122 -9.12 -2.12 6.09
N TRP A 123 -10.33 -2.52 6.47
CA TRP A 123 -11.11 -1.80 7.47
C TRP A 123 -10.39 -1.85 8.82
N LEU A 124 -10.51 -0.77 9.62
CA LEU A 124 -9.81 -0.69 10.91
C LEU A 124 -10.20 -1.84 11.84
N LYS A 125 -11.47 -2.25 11.84
CA LYS A 125 -11.94 -3.40 12.62
C LYS A 125 -11.13 -4.68 12.39
N THR A 126 -10.64 -4.89 11.17
CA THR A 126 -9.86 -6.09 10.83
C THR A 126 -8.49 -6.04 11.50
N TYR A 127 -7.79 -4.92 11.41
CA TYR A 127 -6.52 -4.73 12.10
C TYR A 127 -6.68 -4.71 13.61
N ALA A 128 -7.76 -4.12 14.12
CA ALA A 128 -8.03 -4.08 15.54
C ALA A 128 -8.20 -5.49 16.13
N ALA A 129 -8.87 -6.38 15.40
CA ALA A 129 -8.99 -7.78 15.80
C ALA A 129 -7.65 -8.53 15.67
N MET A 130 -6.97 -8.41 14.52
CA MET A 130 -5.71 -9.12 14.25
C MET A 130 -4.62 -8.76 15.27
N TRP A 131 -4.40 -7.46 15.48
CA TRP A 131 -3.32 -6.96 16.34
C TRP A 131 -3.77 -6.72 17.79
N LYS A 132 -4.94 -7.24 18.18
CA LYS A 132 -5.52 -7.10 19.52
C LYS A 132 -5.45 -5.65 20.03
N MET A 133 -5.83 -4.73 19.16
CA MET A 133 -5.61 -3.30 19.35
C MET A 133 -6.40 -2.79 20.56
N PRO A 134 -5.76 -2.04 21.47
CA PRO A 134 -6.45 -1.42 22.59
C PRO A 134 -7.61 -0.51 22.13
N PRO A 135 -8.73 -0.44 22.89
CA PRO A 135 -9.89 0.35 22.50
C PRO A 135 -9.59 1.83 22.24
N ASP A 136 -8.74 2.45 23.06
CA ASP A 136 -8.34 3.85 22.92
C ASP A 136 -7.53 4.11 21.64
N VAL A 137 -6.63 3.20 21.28
CA VAL A 137 -5.91 3.23 20.00
C VAL A 137 -6.88 3.07 18.84
N ALA A 138 -7.83 2.13 18.92
CA ALA A 138 -8.83 1.91 17.88
C ALA A 138 -9.75 3.14 17.71
N GLU A 139 -10.16 3.79 18.79
CA GLU A 139 -10.98 5.01 18.76
C GLU A 139 -10.24 6.19 18.11
N ALA A 140 -8.96 6.39 18.49
CA ALA A 140 -8.09 7.37 17.85
C ALA A 140 -7.97 7.12 16.34
N LEU A 141 -7.78 5.85 15.94
CA LEU A 141 -7.67 5.49 14.54
C LEU A 141 -9.00 5.62 13.76
N LYS A 142 -10.16 5.44 14.40
CA LYS A 142 -11.47 5.69 13.76
C LYS A 142 -11.62 7.15 13.34
N LEU A 143 -11.22 8.09 14.22
CA LEU A 143 -11.14 9.51 13.88
C LEU A 143 -10.13 9.75 12.76
N PHE A 144 -8.96 9.09 12.83
CA PHE A 144 -7.90 9.24 11.83
C PHE A 144 -8.34 8.85 10.41
N VAL A 145 -9.03 7.72 10.27
CA VAL A 145 -9.47 7.23 8.96
C VAL A 145 -10.83 7.80 8.52
N GLY A 146 -11.57 8.44 9.43
CA GLY A 146 -12.89 9.01 9.17
C GLY A 146 -14.03 7.99 9.22
N GLU A 147 -13.84 6.88 9.94
CA GLU A 147 -14.95 6.00 10.35
C GLU A 147 -15.83 6.70 11.41
N THR A 148 -15.23 7.56 12.23
CA THR A 148 -15.91 8.51 13.12
C THR A 148 -15.73 9.94 12.60
N PRO A 149 -16.77 10.79 12.57
CA PRO A 149 -16.64 12.19 12.16
C PRO A 149 -15.60 12.95 12.99
N PRO A 150 -14.91 13.95 12.39
CA PRO A 150 -13.94 14.74 13.12
C PRO A 150 -14.58 15.65 14.16
N ARG A 151 -13.78 16.05 15.16
CA ARG A 151 -14.10 17.18 16.04
C ARG A 151 -14.02 18.49 15.23
N GLU A 152 -14.70 19.56 15.65
CA GLU A 152 -14.88 20.79 14.85
C GLU A 152 -13.57 21.48 14.38
N SER A 153 -12.43 21.18 15.01
CA SER A 153 -11.12 21.79 14.73
C SER A 153 -10.28 21.11 13.64
N SER A 154 -10.80 20.08 12.94
CA SER A 154 -10.01 19.35 11.94
C SER A 154 -9.78 20.13 10.65
N ARG A 155 -8.58 19.98 10.05
CA ARG A 155 -8.28 20.50 8.70
C ARG A 155 -9.08 19.81 7.59
N ASP A 156 -9.61 18.60 7.84
CA ASP A 156 -10.44 17.86 6.89
C ASP A 156 -11.80 17.53 7.53
N LYS A 157 -12.89 17.97 6.91
CA LYS A 157 -14.26 17.73 7.40
C LYS A 157 -14.66 16.26 7.51
N ARG A 158 -13.85 15.34 6.99
CA ARG A 158 -14.14 13.90 6.92
C ARG A 158 -13.39 13.05 7.94
N ARG A 159 -12.35 13.58 8.58
CA ARG A 159 -11.44 12.81 9.46
C ARG A 159 -10.54 13.74 10.27
N MET A 160 -9.84 13.22 11.28
CA MET A 160 -8.75 13.94 11.94
C MET A 160 -7.40 13.43 11.47
N TYR A 161 -6.37 14.26 11.53
CA TYR A 161 -4.99 13.83 11.39
C TYR A 161 -4.45 13.39 12.76
N LEU A 162 -3.46 12.50 12.80
CA LEU A 162 -2.93 12.04 14.09
C LEU A 162 -2.36 13.18 14.93
N ASN A 163 -1.71 14.16 14.30
CA ASN A 163 -1.19 15.35 14.97
C ASN A 163 -2.25 16.39 15.35
N GLU A 164 -3.54 16.12 15.13
CA GLU A 164 -4.67 16.93 15.62
C GLU A 164 -5.38 16.27 16.81
N LEU A 165 -5.04 15.02 17.15
CA LEU A 165 -5.59 14.35 18.32
C LEU A 165 -4.97 14.92 19.60
N ASP A 166 -5.61 14.70 20.74
CA ASP A 166 -5.01 15.04 22.03
C ASP A 166 -3.73 14.22 22.28
N GLN A 167 -2.83 14.77 23.11
CA GLN A 167 -1.51 14.18 23.35
C GLN A 167 -1.58 12.74 23.86
N LYS A 168 -2.59 12.41 24.68
CA LYS A 168 -2.81 11.06 25.19
C LYS A 168 -3.08 10.07 24.05
N SER A 169 -3.98 10.43 23.13
CA SER A 169 -4.31 9.61 21.96
C SER A 169 -3.12 9.46 21.00
N GLN A 170 -2.36 10.54 20.79
CA GLN A 170 -1.14 10.49 19.98
C GLN A 170 -0.11 9.50 20.55
N THR A 171 0.17 9.61 21.85
CA THR A 171 1.10 8.73 22.55
C THR A 171 0.62 7.27 22.53
N ALA A 172 -0.65 7.01 22.80
CA ALA A 172 -1.19 5.64 22.77
C ALA A 172 -1.01 4.98 21.39
N VAL A 173 -1.26 5.72 20.30
CA VAL A 173 -1.04 5.21 18.93
C VAL A 173 0.43 4.91 18.69
N VAL A 174 1.33 5.85 19.00
CA VAL A 174 2.78 5.67 18.77
C VAL A 174 3.32 4.50 19.60
N ASP A 175 2.95 4.42 20.88
CA ASP A 175 3.41 3.37 21.80
C ASP A 175 2.94 1.99 21.34
N PHE A 176 1.66 1.87 20.93
CA PHE A 176 1.13 0.61 20.41
C PHE A 176 1.89 0.12 19.18
N PHE A 177 2.09 0.97 18.18
CA PHE A 177 2.81 0.57 16.96
C PHE A 177 4.30 0.36 17.23
N THR A 178 4.89 1.04 18.22
CA THR A 178 6.28 0.82 18.64
C THR A 178 6.44 -0.54 19.29
N ALA A 179 5.58 -0.86 20.26
CA ALA A 179 5.62 -2.12 21.00
C ALA A 179 5.38 -3.35 20.10
N ASN A 180 4.56 -3.20 19.07
CA ASN A 180 4.17 -4.29 18.16
C ASN A 180 4.84 -4.20 16.77
N LYS A 181 5.89 -3.38 16.61
CA LYS A 181 6.47 -3.06 15.29
C LYS A 181 6.87 -4.30 14.50
N ALA A 182 7.55 -5.26 15.13
CA ALA A 182 8.07 -6.44 14.45
C ALA A 182 6.95 -7.29 13.84
N GLU A 183 5.92 -7.60 14.64
CA GLU A 183 4.75 -8.36 14.21
C GLU A 183 3.97 -7.63 13.11
N ILE A 184 3.67 -6.35 13.32
CA ILE A 184 2.93 -5.54 12.34
C ILE A 184 3.67 -5.46 10.99
N VAL A 185 4.98 -5.21 11.00
CA VAL A 185 5.74 -5.13 9.74
C VAL A 185 5.81 -6.49 9.03
N SER A 186 5.93 -7.59 9.79
CA SER A 186 5.87 -8.95 9.25
C SER A 186 4.53 -9.22 8.56
N ASP A 187 3.41 -8.96 9.25
CA ASP A 187 2.06 -9.16 8.71
C ASP A 187 1.82 -8.34 7.44
N LEU A 188 2.31 -7.09 7.43
CA LEU A 188 2.10 -6.20 6.30
C LEU A 188 2.86 -6.65 5.04
N LEU A 189 4.08 -7.18 5.20
CA LEU A 189 4.97 -7.51 4.07
C LEU A 189 4.91 -8.98 3.65
N ALA A 190 4.94 -9.90 4.61
CA ALA A 190 4.92 -11.34 4.36
C ALA A 190 3.52 -11.94 4.48
N GLY A 191 2.70 -11.42 5.40
CA GLY A 191 1.48 -12.10 5.83
C GLY A 191 1.75 -13.30 6.73
N ASP A 192 0.75 -14.14 6.90
CA ASP A 192 0.76 -15.32 7.75
C ASP A 192 0.22 -16.56 7.02
N GLY A 193 0.37 -17.73 7.67
CA GLY A 193 -0.20 -18.99 7.19
C GLY A 193 0.50 -19.59 5.97
N LEU A 194 -0.21 -20.50 5.28
CA LEU A 194 0.35 -21.32 4.21
C LEU A 194 0.83 -20.50 3.01
N HIS A 195 0.27 -19.32 2.79
CA HIS A 195 0.56 -18.47 1.63
C HIS A 195 1.33 -17.19 1.99
N ALA A 196 1.99 -17.19 3.16
CA ALA A 196 2.93 -16.14 3.52
C ALA A 196 4.02 -16.03 2.44
N SER A 197 4.38 -14.81 2.07
CA SER A 197 5.40 -14.56 1.06
C SER A 197 6.79 -14.82 1.64
N ASP A 198 7.59 -15.63 0.94
CA ASP A 198 8.98 -15.92 1.25
C ASP A 198 9.95 -14.87 0.66
N TRP A 199 9.56 -14.23 -0.43
CA TRP A 199 10.40 -13.31 -1.21
C TRP A 199 9.66 -12.07 -1.67
N MET A 200 10.37 -10.95 -1.77
CA MET A 200 9.89 -9.73 -2.44
C MET A 200 10.73 -9.44 -3.68
N ILE A 201 10.07 -9.37 -4.84
CA ILE A 201 10.64 -8.84 -6.08
C ILE A 201 10.14 -7.40 -6.29
N VAL A 202 11.08 -6.49 -6.52
CA VAL A 202 10.77 -5.14 -6.98
C VAL A 202 11.31 -4.96 -8.40
N THR A 203 10.43 -4.61 -9.34
CA THR A 203 10.79 -4.27 -10.72
C THR A 203 10.68 -2.76 -10.93
N TYR A 204 11.76 -2.13 -11.36
CA TYR A 204 11.82 -0.73 -11.75
C TYR A 204 11.81 -0.59 -13.27
N LYS A 205 10.74 0.01 -13.82
CA LYS A 205 10.55 0.32 -15.25
C LYS A 205 10.48 1.83 -15.53
N GLY A 206 11.22 2.64 -14.76
CA GLY A 206 11.23 4.10 -14.89
C GLY A 206 12.41 4.69 -15.68
N GLY A 207 13.36 3.86 -16.13
CA GLY A 207 14.52 4.29 -16.92
C GLY A 207 14.69 3.46 -18.19
N ASP A 208 15.79 3.69 -18.92
CA ASP A 208 16.03 3.11 -20.26
C ASP A 208 15.98 1.57 -20.30
N LYS A 209 16.39 0.93 -19.20
CA LYS A 209 16.36 -0.52 -19.03
C LYS A 209 15.64 -0.89 -17.74
N PRO A 210 14.74 -1.89 -17.78
CA PRO A 210 14.19 -2.47 -16.56
C PRO A 210 15.30 -2.96 -15.63
N LYS A 211 15.12 -2.74 -14.33
CA LYS A 211 15.97 -3.28 -13.28
C LYS A 211 15.10 -4.03 -12.27
N TRP A 212 15.68 -5.00 -11.59
CA TRP A 212 14.97 -5.72 -10.54
C TRP A 212 15.88 -5.97 -9.34
N VAL A 213 15.26 -6.17 -8.18
CA VAL A 213 15.89 -6.69 -6.96
C VAL A 213 14.98 -7.75 -6.36
N ILE A 214 15.56 -8.85 -5.90
CA ILE A 214 14.87 -9.87 -5.11
C ILE A 214 15.55 -9.97 -3.73
N ARG A 215 14.73 -10.04 -2.68
CA ARG A 215 15.16 -10.22 -1.29
C ARG A 215 14.23 -11.19 -0.59
N SER A 216 14.75 -11.90 0.41
CA SER A 216 13.89 -12.66 1.30
C SER A 216 12.92 -11.72 2.01
N SER A 217 11.74 -12.21 2.39
CA SER A 217 10.80 -11.43 3.20
C SER A 217 11.42 -11.02 4.53
N ALA A 218 12.28 -11.85 5.12
CA ALA A 218 13.02 -11.50 6.35
C ALA A 218 13.92 -10.27 6.14
N ASP A 219 14.66 -10.21 5.04
CA ASP A 219 15.51 -9.05 4.72
C ASP A 219 14.66 -7.81 4.41
N ALA A 220 13.56 -7.97 3.68
CA ALA A 220 12.64 -6.88 3.41
C ALA A 220 11.99 -6.34 4.70
N ILE A 221 11.56 -7.20 5.61
CA ILE A 221 11.03 -6.84 6.93
C ILE A 221 12.08 -6.08 7.73
N LYS A 222 13.31 -6.59 7.81
CA LYS A 222 14.42 -5.91 8.47
C LYS A 222 14.66 -4.52 7.88
N PHE A 223 14.67 -4.41 6.56
CA PHE A 223 14.90 -3.14 5.87
C PHE A 223 13.77 -2.13 6.11
N TYR A 224 12.51 -2.52 5.93
CA TYR A 224 11.37 -1.60 6.05
C TYR A 224 11.00 -1.29 7.51
N SER A 225 11.35 -2.14 8.46
CA SER A 225 11.18 -1.88 9.89
C SER A 225 12.23 -0.92 10.47
N ASP A 226 13.32 -0.66 9.74
CA ASP A 226 14.37 0.26 10.17
C ASP A 226 13.85 1.69 10.38
N GLY A 227 14.25 2.31 11.49
CA GLY A 227 13.77 3.61 11.95
C GLY A 227 12.68 3.56 13.04
N PRO A 228 12.32 4.74 13.60
CA PRO A 228 11.35 4.85 14.67
C PRO A 228 9.91 4.72 14.17
N VAL A 229 8.97 4.62 15.12
CA VAL A 229 7.56 4.90 14.87
C VAL A 229 7.28 6.34 15.27
N GLU A 230 6.80 7.16 14.35
CA GLU A 230 6.63 8.60 14.59
C GLU A 230 5.53 9.23 13.76
N LEU A 231 4.97 10.34 14.27
CA LEU A 231 4.01 11.14 13.53
C LEU A 231 4.72 11.99 12.47
N THR A 232 4.16 12.05 11.27
CA THR A 232 4.65 12.97 10.24
C THR A 232 4.12 14.39 10.49
N ARG A 233 4.81 15.40 9.94
CA ARG A 233 4.30 16.79 9.90
C ARG A 233 2.93 16.89 9.24
N SER A 234 2.68 16.05 8.24
CA SER A 234 1.40 15.94 7.55
C SER A 234 0.36 15.15 8.33
N GLY A 235 0.65 14.66 9.54
CA GLY A 235 -0.29 14.02 10.43
C GLY A 235 -0.65 12.56 10.10
N ASN A 236 0.24 11.84 9.43
CA ASN A 236 0.22 10.39 9.25
C ASN A 236 1.17 9.72 10.24
N LEU A 237 1.27 8.39 10.22
CA LEU A 237 2.26 7.64 11.01
C LEU A 237 3.33 7.04 10.09
N LYS A 238 4.58 7.17 10.47
CA LYS A 238 5.70 6.39 9.95
C LYS A 238 5.98 5.23 10.91
N ILE A 239 6.16 4.05 10.35
CA ILE A 239 6.53 2.83 11.06
C ILE A 239 7.82 2.35 10.40
N GLY A 240 8.96 2.81 10.90
CA GLY A 240 10.21 2.73 10.14
C GLY A 240 10.06 3.41 8.78
N ARG A 241 10.26 2.65 7.70
CA ARG A 241 10.14 3.11 6.31
C ARG A 241 8.73 2.97 5.74
N ILE A 242 7.78 2.42 6.49
CA ILE A 242 6.38 2.25 6.08
C ILE A 242 5.57 3.48 6.46
N THR A 243 4.67 3.91 5.58
CA THR A 243 3.70 4.98 5.84
C THR A 243 2.33 4.38 6.08
N MET A 244 1.73 4.67 7.22
CA MET A 244 0.32 4.40 7.50
C MET A 244 -0.50 5.67 7.25
N GLN A 245 -1.58 5.53 6.48
CA GLN A 245 -2.43 6.65 6.10
C GLN A 245 -3.90 6.22 5.95
N ARG A 246 -4.82 7.18 6.06
CA ARG A 246 -6.17 7.01 5.51
C ARG A 246 -6.04 6.70 4.01
N LYS A 247 -6.79 5.72 3.51
CA LYS A 247 -6.81 5.36 2.09
C LYS A 247 -7.11 6.58 1.20
N GLY A 248 -8.19 7.29 1.51
CA GLY A 248 -8.65 8.44 0.72
C GLY A 248 -9.00 8.08 -0.72
N GLY A 249 -9.38 9.11 -1.50
CA GLY A 249 -9.76 8.93 -2.91
C GLY A 249 -11.05 8.12 -3.09
N ASP A 250 -11.04 7.17 -4.03
CA ASP A 250 -12.14 6.27 -4.40
C ASP A 250 -13.48 6.99 -4.71
N ASN A 251 -13.40 8.21 -5.25
CA ASN A 251 -14.55 9.08 -5.52
C ASN A 251 -15.46 9.29 -4.29
N GLY A 252 -14.86 9.33 -3.09
CA GLY A 252 -15.59 9.56 -1.85
C GLY A 252 -16.38 8.35 -1.33
N ARG A 253 -16.27 7.18 -1.98
CA ARG A 253 -16.85 5.93 -1.47
C ARG A 253 -16.32 5.60 -0.08
N ASP A 254 -17.09 4.83 0.68
CA ASP A 254 -16.72 4.44 2.04
C ASP A 254 -15.37 3.74 2.14
N THR A 255 -14.91 3.04 1.09
CA THR A 255 -13.56 2.44 1.04
C THR A 255 -12.42 3.45 1.22
N ALA A 256 -12.68 4.75 1.02
CA ALA A 256 -11.74 5.81 1.32
C ALA A 256 -11.41 5.93 2.83
N LYS A 257 -12.25 5.35 3.70
CA LYS A 257 -12.07 5.29 5.16
C LYS A 257 -11.25 4.09 5.63
N MET A 258 -10.76 3.23 4.74
CA MET A 258 -9.87 2.13 5.13
C MET A 258 -8.51 2.66 5.60
N LEU A 259 -7.87 1.92 6.50
CA LEU A 259 -6.47 2.12 6.87
C LEU A 259 -5.56 1.49 5.80
N GLN A 260 -4.58 2.24 5.32
CA GLN A 260 -3.71 1.85 4.22
C GLN A 260 -2.23 1.98 4.61
N PHE A 261 -1.43 1.01 4.20
CA PHE A 261 0.01 0.99 4.40
C PHE A 261 0.74 1.05 3.05
N LYS A 262 1.78 1.88 2.99
CA LYS A 262 2.59 2.09 1.78
C LYS A 262 4.08 2.12 2.07
N ILE A 263 4.85 1.60 1.13
CA ILE A 263 6.31 1.72 1.07
C ILE A 263 6.72 2.41 -0.22
N ASN A 264 7.97 2.86 -0.29
CA ASN A 264 8.64 3.10 -1.56
C ASN A 264 9.49 1.84 -1.89
N PRO A 265 9.04 0.96 -2.81
CA PRO A 265 9.76 -0.25 -3.16
C PRO A 265 11.17 -0.03 -3.71
N VAL A 266 11.42 1.11 -4.35
CA VAL A 266 12.72 1.43 -4.96
C VAL A 266 13.84 1.45 -3.92
N GLN A 267 13.52 1.79 -2.67
CA GLN A 267 14.52 1.82 -1.60
C GLN A 267 15.16 0.44 -1.35
N LEU A 268 14.49 -0.66 -1.72
CA LEU A 268 15.02 -2.01 -1.54
C LEU A 268 16.26 -2.29 -2.42
N PHE A 269 16.49 -1.52 -3.48
CA PHE A 269 17.71 -1.61 -4.27
C PHE A 269 18.96 -1.19 -3.48
N ASP A 270 18.79 -0.36 -2.45
CA ASP A 270 19.87 0.14 -1.59
C ASP A 270 20.08 -0.77 -0.35
N ALA A 271 19.27 -1.82 -0.19
CA ALA A 271 19.40 -2.76 0.92
C ALA A 271 20.66 -3.61 0.75
N LYS A 272 21.61 -3.41 1.68
CA LYS A 272 22.87 -4.15 1.81
C LYS A 272 22.64 -5.51 2.47
#